data_AF-A0A4Q8QLI5-F1
#
_entry.id   AF-A0A4Q8QLI5-F1
#
_cell.length_a   1.000
_cell.length_b   1.000
_cell.length_c   1.000
_cell.angle_alpha   90.00
_cell.angle_beta   90.00
_cell.angle_gamma   90.00
#
_symmetry.space_group_name_H-M   'P 1'
#
loop_
_entity.id
_entity.type
_entity.pdbx_description
1 polymer ?
#
loop_
_entity_poly.entity_id
_entity_poly.type
_entity_poly.pdbx_seq_one_letter_code
_entity_poly.pdbx_strand_id
1 'polypeptide(L)'
;MADSKKKRGSADRARIALGEAYEVAYWSKKFKVTPAKLKSAVKKVGHSAKKVDAYFKEQKHLAADRARIAVSEPYEVRYWSKKFKVTPAKLKAAVAAVGHSSKKVAAYVAKKKAAPKKVAKKKATKKKAA
;
A
#
# COMPACT_ATOMS: atom_id res chain seq x y z
N MET A 1 49.12 -16.61 -12.04
CA MET A 1 48.83 -15.40 -12.84
C MET A 1 47.75 -14.60 -12.14
N ALA A 2 47.98 -13.32 -11.87
CA ALA A 2 47.07 -12.44 -11.13
C ALA A 2 46.08 -11.78 -12.10
N ASP A 3 44.82 -12.21 -12.08
CA ASP A 3 43.79 -11.65 -12.94
C ASP A 3 43.56 -10.17 -12.64
N SER A 4 43.89 -9.33 -13.62
CA SER A 4 43.73 -7.89 -13.60
C SER A 4 42.24 -7.51 -13.52
N LYS A 5 41.71 -7.33 -12.31
CA LYS A 5 40.32 -6.89 -12.02
C LYS A 5 39.98 -5.44 -12.45
N LYS A 6 40.84 -4.77 -13.22
CA LYS A 6 40.73 -3.33 -13.54
C LYS A 6 39.86 -3.00 -14.78
N LYS A 7 39.17 -3.98 -15.38
CA LYS A 7 38.17 -3.74 -16.44
C LYS A 7 36.74 -4.19 -16.07
N ARG A 8 36.37 -4.25 -14.79
CA ARG A 8 34.96 -4.37 -14.35
C ARG A 8 34.24 -3.02 -14.48
N GLY A 9 34.23 -2.52 -15.71
CA GLY A 9 33.65 -1.22 -16.05
C GLY A 9 32.14 -1.33 -16.05
N SER A 10 31.49 -0.51 -15.20
CA SER A 10 30.07 -0.05 -15.20
C SER A 10 28.92 -1.06 -15.46
N ALA A 11 29.01 -1.95 -16.45
CA ALA A 11 28.03 -2.95 -16.84
C ALA A 11 27.81 -4.04 -15.77
N ASP A 12 28.86 -4.49 -15.07
CA ASP A 12 28.71 -5.50 -14.00
C ASP A 12 27.87 -4.96 -12.82
N ARG A 13 27.96 -3.66 -12.53
CA ARG A 13 27.13 -3.02 -11.47
C ARG A 13 25.66 -2.88 -11.87
N ALA A 14 25.30 -3.16 -13.12
CA ALA A 14 23.94 -2.99 -13.63
C ALA A 14 23.09 -4.26 -13.49
N ARG A 15 23.68 -5.42 -13.17
CA ARG A 15 22.99 -6.70 -13.02
C ARG A 15 23.12 -7.26 -11.60
N ILE A 16 22.16 -8.09 -11.22
CA ILE A 16 22.09 -8.80 -9.95
C ILE A 16 22.30 -10.28 -10.25
N ALA A 17 23.48 -10.84 -9.98
CA ALA A 17 23.72 -12.27 -10.07
C ALA A 17 23.18 -12.93 -8.79
N LEU A 18 22.21 -13.82 -8.95
CA LEU A 18 21.65 -14.58 -7.83
C LEU A 18 22.49 -15.81 -7.47
N GLY A 19 23.51 -16.13 -8.29
CA GLY A 19 24.39 -17.28 -8.09
C GLY A 19 25.37 -17.11 -6.93
N GLU A 20 25.67 -15.86 -6.54
CA GLU A 20 26.65 -15.57 -5.51
C GLU A 20 25.98 -15.00 -4.26
N ALA A 21 26.18 -15.65 -3.11
CA ALA A 21 25.53 -15.26 -1.86
C ALA A 21 25.88 -13.83 -1.42
N TYR A 22 27.12 -13.39 -1.67
CA TYR A 22 27.57 -12.04 -1.32
C TYR A 22 26.88 -10.97 -2.16
N GLU A 23 26.58 -11.24 -3.44
CA GLU A 23 25.83 -10.31 -4.29
C GLU A 23 24.39 -10.14 -3.80
N VAL A 24 23.73 -11.26 -3.48
CA VAL A 24 22.38 -11.24 -2.91
C VAL A 24 22.36 -10.44 -1.60
N ALA A 25 23.35 -10.63 -0.74
CA ALA A 25 23.48 -9.87 0.51
C ALA A 25 23.72 -8.38 0.26
N TYR A 26 24.63 -8.03 -0.64
CA TYR A 26 24.95 -6.65 -1.01
C TYR A 26 23.72 -5.91 -1.56
N TRP A 27 23.02 -6.51 -2.54
CA TRP A 27 21.83 -5.91 -3.14
C TRP A 27 20.65 -5.86 -2.17
N SER A 28 20.48 -6.88 -1.32
CA SER A 28 19.45 -6.87 -0.26
C SER A 28 19.67 -5.71 0.71
N LYS A 29 20.93 -5.45 1.11
CA LYS A 29 21.30 -4.31 1.95
C LYS A 29 21.05 -2.98 1.23
N LYS A 30 21.42 -2.88 -0.05
CA LYS A 30 21.23 -1.67 -0.87
C LYS A 30 19.76 -1.30 -1.03
N PHE A 31 18.90 -2.28 -1.32
CA PHE A 31 17.45 -2.07 -1.48
C PHE A 31 16.68 -2.11 -0.16
N LYS A 32 17.34 -2.43 0.96
CA LYS A 32 16.71 -2.62 2.28
C LYS A 32 15.55 -3.64 2.23
N VAL A 33 15.76 -4.74 1.51
CA VAL A 33 14.80 -5.84 1.37
C VAL A 33 15.40 -7.15 1.86
N THR A 34 14.57 -8.17 2.09
CA THR A 34 15.06 -9.51 2.40
C THR A 34 15.62 -10.19 1.14
N PRO A 35 16.59 -11.11 1.28
CA PRO A 35 17.11 -11.92 0.17
C PRO A 35 16.01 -12.63 -0.63
N ALA A 36 14.98 -13.13 0.07
CA ALA A 36 13.82 -13.74 -0.56
C ALA A 36 13.06 -12.74 -1.46
N LYS A 37 12.78 -11.52 -0.95
CA LYS A 37 12.11 -10.47 -1.74
C LYS A 37 12.94 -10.04 -2.94
N LEU A 38 14.26 -9.96 -2.80
CA LEU A 38 15.17 -9.67 -3.90
C LEU A 38 15.09 -10.74 -4.99
N LYS A 39 15.19 -12.03 -4.63
CA LYS A 39 15.07 -13.16 -5.57
C LYS A 39 13.73 -13.15 -6.30
N SER A 40 12.63 -12.90 -5.57
CA SER A 40 11.30 -12.80 -6.18
C SER A 40 11.16 -11.61 -7.14
N ALA A 41 11.75 -10.45 -6.80
CA ALA A 41 11.74 -9.28 -7.68
C ALA A 41 12.55 -9.55 -8.95
N VAL A 42 13.77 -10.08 -8.81
CA VAL A 42 14.62 -10.46 -9.95
C VAL A 42 13.94 -11.48 -10.86
N LYS A 43 13.23 -12.47 -10.29
CA LYS A 43 12.44 -13.44 -11.09
C LYS A 43 11.32 -12.78 -11.91
N LYS A 44 10.75 -11.66 -11.42
CA LYS A 44 9.66 -10.95 -12.09
C LYS A 44 10.12 -9.96 -13.15
N VAL A 45 11.14 -9.15 -12.85
CA VAL A 45 11.58 -8.04 -13.71
C VAL A 45 12.92 -8.27 -14.39
N GLY A 46 13.56 -9.40 -14.11
CA GLY A 46 14.86 -9.80 -14.62
C GLY A 46 16.03 -9.33 -13.75
N HIS A 47 17.24 -9.70 -14.15
CA HIS A 47 18.48 -9.43 -13.42
C HIS A 47 18.93 -7.96 -13.45
N SER A 48 18.21 -7.06 -14.09
CA SER A 48 18.62 -5.65 -14.15
C SER A 48 18.36 -4.95 -12.82
N ALA A 49 19.43 -4.41 -12.21
CA ALA A 49 19.33 -3.66 -10.96
C ALA A 49 18.42 -2.43 -11.09
N LYS A 50 18.43 -1.75 -12.25
CA LYS A 50 17.53 -0.61 -12.54
C LYS A 50 16.06 -1.04 -12.54
N LYS A 51 15.74 -2.17 -13.18
CA LYS A 51 14.36 -2.68 -13.22
C LYS A 51 13.88 -3.13 -11.84
N VAL A 52 14.75 -3.78 -11.06
CA VAL A 52 14.45 -4.20 -9.68
C VAL A 52 14.24 -2.99 -8.76
N ASP A 53 15.05 -1.95 -8.89
CA ASP A 53 14.87 -0.69 -8.17
C ASP A 53 13.53 -0.02 -8.51
N ALA A 54 13.23 0.10 -9.82
CA ALA A 54 11.96 0.63 -10.30
C ALA A 54 10.77 -0.17 -9.77
N TYR A 55 10.87 -1.51 -9.79
CA TYR A 55 9.86 -2.40 -9.22
C TYR A 55 9.64 -2.13 -7.72
N PHE A 56 10.71 -2.03 -6.92
CA PHE A 56 10.56 -1.75 -5.49
C PHE A 56 10.00 -0.35 -5.22
N LYS A 57 10.37 0.66 -6.00
CA LYS A 57 9.77 1.99 -5.93
C LYS A 57 8.28 1.93 -6.26
N GLU A 58 7.91 1.31 -7.37
CA GLU A 58 6.51 1.13 -7.77
C GLU A 58 5.71 0.37 -6.70
N GLN A 59 6.25 -0.71 -6.13
CA GLN A 59 5.61 -1.42 -5.02
C GLN A 59 5.43 -0.52 -3.78
N LYS A 60 6.39 0.37 -3.50
CA LYS A 60 6.29 1.33 -2.39
C LYS A 60 5.22 2.40 -2.67
N HIS A 61 5.12 2.88 -3.90
CA HIS A 61 4.06 3.80 -4.34
C HIS A 61 2.69 3.13 -4.27
N LEU A 62 2.52 1.95 -4.88
CA LEU A 62 1.30 1.15 -4.80
C LEU A 62 0.88 0.83 -3.36
N ALA A 63 1.84 0.55 -2.47
CA ALA A 63 1.55 0.35 -1.05
C ALA A 63 1.07 1.64 -0.37
N ALA A 64 1.66 2.80 -0.71
CA ALA A 64 1.23 4.10 -0.21
C ALA A 64 -0.13 4.52 -0.76
N ASP A 65 -0.40 4.25 -2.04
CA ASP A 65 -1.65 4.59 -2.72
C ASP A 65 -2.78 3.68 -2.24
N ARG A 66 -2.55 2.37 -2.11
CA ARG A 66 -3.49 1.43 -1.46
C ARG A 66 -3.67 1.71 0.04
N ALA A 67 -2.74 2.43 0.68
CA ALA A 67 -2.88 2.85 2.06
C ALA A 67 -3.76 4.09 2.20
N ARG A 68 -4.09 4.80 1.10
CA ARG A 68 -4.96 5.96 1.10
C ARG A 68 -6.26 5.72 0.32
N ILE A 69 -7.27 6.52 0.62
CA ILE A 69 -8.56 6.54 -0.06
C ILE A 69 -8.73 7.95 -0.60
N ALA A 70 -8.60 8.14 -1.91
CA ALA A 70 -8.87 9.41 -2.57
C ALA A 70 -10.40 9.56 -2.77
N VAL A 71 -11.05 10.30 -1.87
CA VAL A 71 -12.50 10.53 -1.95
C VAL A 71 -12.93 11.47 -3.09
N SER A 72 -11.97 12.19 -3.68
CA SER A 72 -12.14 13.03 -4.87
C SER A 72 -12.33 12.20 -6.14
N GLU A 73 -11.80 10.98 -6.19
CA GLU A 73 -11.85 10.13 -7.37
C GLU A 73 -13.06 9.18 -7.30
N PRO A 74 -14.06 9.29 -8.21
CA PRO A 74 -15.29 8.51 -8.13
C PRO A 74 -15.06 6.99 -8.19
N TYR A 75 -14.06 6.53 -8.96
CA TYR A 75 -13.75 5.11 -9.08
C TYR A 75 -13.16 4.53 -7.79
N GLU A 76 -12.33 5.30 -7.07
CA GLU A 76 -11.77 4.93 -5.77
C GLU A 76 -12.88 4.78 -4.73
N VAL A 77 -13.78 5.76 -4.66
CA VAL A 77 -14.94 5.71 -3.76
C VAL A 77 -15.76 4.45 -4.02
N ARG A 78 -15.99 4.10 -5.29
CA ARG A 78 -16.75 2.89 -5.67
C ARG A 78 -16.02 1.61 -5.29
N TYR A 79 -14.72 1.52 -5.57
CA TYR A 79 -13.87 0.38 -5.22
C TYR A 79 -13.85 0.13 -3.71
N TRP A 80 -13.53 1.16 -2.93
CA TRP A 80 -13.44 1.06 -1.47
C TRP A 80 -14.79 0.83 -0.81
N SER A 81 -15.87 1.40 -1.34
CA SER A 81 -17.24 1.12 -0.86
C SER A 81 -17.59 -0.37 -1.03
N LYS A 82 -17.26 -0.96 -2.19
CA LYS A 82 -17.44 -2.40 -2.44
C LYS A 82 -16.57 -3.24 -1.50
N LYS A 83 -15.30 -2.85 -1.33
CA LYS A 83 -14.34 -3.57 -0.46
C LYS A 83 -14.76 -3.59 1.00
N PHE A 84 -15.23 -2.46 1.54
CA PHE A 84 -15.68 -2.36 2.92
C PHE A 84 -17.15 -2.73 3.13
N LYS A 85 -17.88 -3.03 2.06
CA LYS A 85 -19.33 -3.31 2.07
C LYS A 85 -20.10 -2.18 2.78
N VAL A 86 -19.84 -0.93 2.39
CA VAL A 86 -20.49 0.29 2.90
C VAL A 86 -20.96 1.17 1.75
N THR A 87 -21.84 2.14 2.02
CA THR A 87 -22.26 3.11 1.02
C THR A 87 -21.18 4.18 0.78
N PRO A 88 -21.13 4.80 -0.41
CA PRO A 88 -20.21 5.92 -0.70
C PRO A 88 -20.28 7.06 0.32
N ALA A 89 -21.48 7.40 0.78
CA ALA A 89 -21.68 8.42 1.81
C ALA A 89 -21.05 8.02 3.16
N LYS A 90 -21.19 6.75 3.58
CA LYS A 90 -20.56 6.24 4.80
C LYS A 90 -19.04 6.19 4.68
N LEU A 91 -18.51 5.86 3.50
CA LEU A 91 -17.08 5.87 3.23
C LEU A 91 -16.51 7.29 3.36
N LYS A 92 -17.13 8.29 2.71
CA LYS A 92 -16.71 9.69 2.79
C LYS A 92 -16.77 10.23 4.22
N ALA A 93 -17.83 9.92 4.96
CA ALA A 93 -17.95 10.30 6.37
C ALA A 93 -16.87 9.63 7.25
N ALA A 94 -16.52 8.36 6.97
CA ALA A 94 -15.45 7.68 7.68
C ALA A 94 -14.08 8.33 7.37
N VAL A 95 -13.80 8.62 6.09
CA VAL A 95 -12.58 9.32 5.68
C VAL A 95 -12.49 10.71 6.32
N ALA A 96 -13.59 11.46 6.39
CA ALA A 96 -13.63 12.75 7.08
C ALA A 96 -13.34 12.63 8.59
N ALA A 97 -13.75 11.52 9.23
CA ALA A 97 -13.57 11.32 10.66
C ALA A 97 -12.16 10.83 11.05
N VAL A 98 -11.52 9.98 10.24
CA VAL A 98 -10.23 9.34 10.60
C VAL A 98 -9.08 9.62 9.62
N GLY A 99 -9.35 10.43 8.59
CA GLY A 99 -8.45 10.75 7.50
C GLY A 99 -8.43 9.71 6.38
N HIS A 100 -7.62 9.97 5.36
CA HIS A 100 -7.55 9.17 4.13
C HIS A 100 -6.95 7.77 4.30
N SER A 101 -6.53 7.35 5.50
CA SER A 101 -5.89 6.05 5.68
C SER A 101 -6.90 4.90 5.55
N SER A 102 -6.69 4.02 4.57
CA SER A 102 -7.58 2.87 4.33
C SER A 102 -7.69 1.93 5.53
N LYS A 103 -6.58 1.74 6.27
CA LYS A 103 -6.55 0.94 7.51
C LYS A 103 -7.38 1.56 8.63
N LYS A 104 -7.26 2.88 8.85
CA LYS A 104 -8.05 3.58 9.88
C LYS A 104 -9.54 3.58 9.52
N VAL A 105 -9.87 3.84 8.26
CA VAL A 105 -11.25 3.82 7.76
C VAL A 105 -11.86 2.43 7.91
N ALA A 106 -11.12 1.37 7.58
CA ALA A 106 -11.57 -0.01 7.80
C ALA A 106 -11.90 -0.28 9.28
N ALA A 107 -11.01 0.12 10.19
CA ALA A 107 -11.22 -0.04 11.63
C ALA A 107 -12.42 0.76 12.14
N TYR A 108 -12.57 2.01 11.68
CA TYR A 108 -13.71 2.87 12.04
C TYR A 108 -15.04 2.30 11.55
N VAL A 109 -15.08 1.82 10.30
CA VAL A 109 -16.26 1.18 9.71
C VAL A 109 -16.61 -0.11 10.46
N ALA A 110 -15.62 -0.94 10.81
CA ALA A 110 -15.84 -2.14 11.61
C ALA A 110 -16.40 -1.81 13.00
N LYS A 111 -15.82 -0.81 13.69
CA LYS A 111 -16.31 -0.33 14.98
C LYS A 111 -17.76 0.20 14.91
N LYS A 112 -18.09 0.94 13.84
CA LYS A 112 -19.46 1.44 13.60
C LYS A 112 -20.46 0.35 13.23
N LYS A 113 -20.02 -0.75 12.60
CA LYS A 113 -20.86 -1.94 12.38
C LYS A 113 -21.20 -2.66 13.69
N ALA A 114 -20.25 -2.70 14.63
CA ALA A 114 -20.43 -3.33 15.94
C ALA A 114 -21.20 -2.46 16.95
N ALA A 115 -21.28 -1.15 16.73
CA ALA A 115 -22.10 -0.27 17.57
C ALA A 115 -23.59 -0.51 17.28
N PRO A 116 -24.42 -0.89 18.28
CA PRO A 116 -25.86 -0.96 18.08
C PRO A 116 -26.36 0.43 17.66
N LYS A 117 -27.24 0.47 16.65
CA LYS A 117 -27.93 1.70 16.26
C LYS A 117 -28.65 2.22 17.51
N LYS A 118 -28.10 3.22 18.20
CA LYS A 118 -28.86 4.01 19.16
C LYS A 118 -29.95 4.69 18.34
N VAL A 119 -31.14 4.09 18.35
CA VAL A 119 -32.35 4.68 17.79
C VAL A 119 -32.50 6.00 18.53
N ALA A 120 -32.24 7.11 17.84
CA ALA A 120 -32.53 8.42 18.38
C ALA A 120 -34.05 8.46 18.56
N LYS A 121 -34.52 8.26 19.80
CA LYS A 121 -35.91 8.49 20.18
C LYS A 121 -36.21 9.94 19.78
N LYS A 122 -36.99 10.13 18.71
CA LYS A 122 -37.62 11.41 18.40
C LYS A 122 -38.41 11.80 19.65
N LYS A 123 -37.94 12.80 20.40
CA LYS A 123 -38.79 13.49 21.37
C LYS A 123 -39.83 14.23 20.54
N ALA A 124 -41.02 13.64 20.41
CA ALA A 124 -42.20 14.33 19.92
C ALA A 124 -42.55 15.41 20.94
N THR A 125 -42.16 16.66 20.67
CA THR A 125 -42.70 17.82 21.37
C THR A 125 -44.14 18.02 20.90
N LYS A 126 -45.09 17.36 21.58
CA LYS A 126 -46.47 17.85 21.65
C LYS A 126 -46.41 19.19 22.38
N LYS A 127 -46.63 20.29 21.68
CA LYS A 127 -47.12 21.53 22.31
C LYS A 127 -48.43 21.95 21.62
N LYS A 128 -49.48 21.34 22.17
CA LYS A 128 -50.88 21.73 22.33
C LYS A 128 -51.27 23.09 21.75
N ALA A 129 -52.27 23.08 20.86
CA ALA A 129 -53.13 24.21 20.57
C ALA A 129 -54.09 24.45 21.75
N ALA A 130 -54.24 25.72 22.13
CA ALA A 130 -55.42 26.39 22.68
C ALA A 130 -55.06 27.88 22.78
#